data_AF-A0A0R2TVP0-F1
#
_entry.id   AF-A0A0R2TVP0-F1
#
_cell.length_a   1.000
_cell.length_b   1.000
_cell.length_c   1.000
_cell.angle_alpha   90.00
_cell.angle_beta   90.00
_cell.angle_gamma   90.00
#
_symmetry.space_group_name_H-M   'P 1'
#
loop_
_entity.id
_entity.type
_entity.pdbx_description
1 polymer ?
#
loop_
_entity_poly.entity_id
_entity_poly.type
_entity_poly.pdbx_seq_one_letter_code
_entity_poly.pdbx_strand_id
1 'polypeptide(L)'
;MSGITTLAGAPDEVVTNAILRMVSMAPFGHQADLALITLDNGADYNRPNTFGAASLQSLSKAIDEAQKSDAVAIAITGKPFIFAAGADLSAMGFLTDKSQAIAIGD
;
A
#
# COMPACT_ATOMS: atom_id res chain seq x y z
N MET A 1 10.19 -16.39 -12.22
CA MET A 1 10.20 -15.84 -10.86
C MET A 1 11.63 -15.44 -10.54
N SER A 2 11.99 -14.18 -10.78
CA SER A 2 13.24 -13.64 -10.24
C SER A 2 12.88 -13.12 -8.86
N GLY A 3 13.42 -13.74 -7.80
CA GLY A 3 13.21 -13.24 -6.45
C GLY A 3 13.82 -11.85 -6.34
N ILE A 4 13.01 -10.87 -5.89
CA ILE A 4 13.52 -9.58 -5.43
C ILE A 4 14.60 -9.91 -4.39
N THR A 5 15.86 -9.72 -4.79
CA THR A 5 16.99 -9.99 -3.92
C THR A 5 17.07 -8.79 -2.99
N THR A 6 16.74 -8.99 -1.72
CA THR A 6 16.97 -7.97 -0.69
C THR A 6 18.43 -7.57 -0.74
N LEU A 7 18.69 -6.27 -0.86
CA LEU A 7 20.06 -5.74 -0.86
C LEU A 7 20.72 -6.11 0.47
N ALA A 8 21.87 -6.76 0.42
CA ALA A 8 22.56 -7.21 1.63
C ALA A 8 22.81 -6.01 2.58
N GLY A 9 22.18 -6.04 3.75
CA GLY A 9 22.29 -4.99 4.79
C GLY A 9 21.23 -3.88 4.73
N ALA A 10 20.35 -3.85 3.73
CA ALA A 10 19.23 -2.92 3.72
C ALA A 10 18.17 -3.32 4.77
N PRO A 11 17.50 -2.33 5.40
CA PRO A 11 16.40 -2.61 6.32
C PRO A 11 15.22 -3.25 5.60
N ASP A 12 14.45 -4.07 6.31
CA ASP A 12 13.19 -4.60 5.80
C ASP A 12 12.20 -3.46 5.49
N GLU A 13 11.42 -3.64 4.43
CA GLU A 13 10.33 -2.74 4.07
C GLU A 13 9.35 -2.61 5.25
N VAL A 14 8.99 -1.37 5.61
CA VAL A 14 7.88 -1.14 6.52
C VAL A 14 6.59 -1.18 5.72
N VAL A 15 5.99 -2.37 5.69
CA VAL A 15 4.86 -2.69 4.81
C VAL A 15 3.62 -1.87 5.18
N THR A 16 3.13 -1.10 4.21
CA THR A 16 1.81 -0.46 4.26
C THR A 16 0.75 -1.47 3.85
N ASN A 17 -0.11 -1.86 4.79
CA ASN A 17 -1.21 -2.77 4.53
C ASN A 17 -2.41 -2.02 3.94
N ALA A 18 -3.01 -2.56 2.89
CA ALA A 18 -4.26 -2.07 2.34
C ALA A 18 -5.44 -2.86 2.94
N ILE A 19 -6.11 -2.28 3.92
CA ILE A 19 -7.17 -2.93 4.70
C ILE A 19 -8.53 -2.62 4.07
N LEU A 20 -9.13 -3.59 3.39
CA LEU A 20 -10.44 -3.48 2.76
C LEU A 20 -11.57 -3.67 3.78
N ARG A 21 -12.55 -2.76 3.77
CA ARG A 21 -13.82 -2.87 4.52
C ARG A 21 -14.99 -2.41 3.65
N MET A 22 -16.10 -3.14 3.71
CA MET A 22 -17.37 -2.68 3.10
C MET A 22 -18.07 -1.73 4.07
N VAL A 23 -18.44 -0.55 3.58
CA VAL A 23 -19.08 0.50 4.37
C VAL A 23 -20.42 0.84 3.74
N SER A 24 -21.50 0.66 4.50
CA SER A 24 -22.82 1.02 4.04
C SER A 24 -22.96 2.52 3.84
N MET A 25 -23.50 2.92 2.68
CA MET A 25 -23.81 4.31 2.38
C MET A 25 -25.23 4.72 2.81
N ALA A 26 -25.98 3.82 3.45
CA ALA A 26 -27.35 4.08 3.89
C ALA A 26 -27.49 5.33 4.80
N PRO A 27 -26.55 5.62 5.74
CA PRO A 27 -26.59 6.86 6.53
C PRO A 27 -26.48 8.15 5.70
N PHE A 28 -26.01 8.05 4.46
CA PHE A 28 -25.88 9.16 3.52
C PHE A 28 -26.99 9.17 2.45
N GLY A 29 -28.03 8.35 2.61
CA GLY A 29 -29.19 8.32 1.70
C GLY A 29 -29.04 7.41 0.47
N HIS A 30 -28.01 6.56 0.42
CA HIS A 30 -27.77 5.64 -0.70
C HIS A 30 -27.83 4.17 -0.24
N GLN A 31 -28.70 3.36 -0.86
CA GLN A 31 -28.80 1.91 -0.57
C GLN A 31 -27.74 1.12 -1.35
N ALA A 32 -26.48 1.33 -1.02
CA ALA A 32 -25.34 0.63 -1.61
C ALA A 32 -24.16 0.61 -0.64
N ASP A 33 -23.17 -0.21 -0.93
CA ASP A 33 -21.92 -0.28 -0.17
C ASP A 33 -20.77 0.41 -0.92
N LEU A 34 -19.85 0.98 -0.15
CA LEU A 34 -18.56 1.51 -0.57
C LEU A 34 -17.46 0.54 -0.10
N ALA A 35 -16.58 0.13 -1.00
CA ALA A 35 -15.35 -0.55 -0.65
C ALA A 35 -14.31 0.48 -0.16
N LEU A 36 -14.11 0.59 1.16
CA LEU A 36 -13.14 1.48 1.77
C LEU A 36 -11.83 0.73 2.05
N ILE A 37 -10.76 1.12 1.37
CA ILE A 37 -9.39 0.64 1.60
C ILE A 37 -8.68 1.66 2.51
N THR A 38 -8.21 1.21 3.66
CA THR A 38 -7.38 2.02 4.57
C THR A 38 -5.93 1.58 4.47
N LEU A 39 -5.03 2.49 4.11
CA LEU A 39 -3.59 2.29 4.07
C LEU A 39 -3.00 2.50 5.47
N ASP A 40 -2.38 1.47 6.04
CA ASP A 40 -1.77 1.56 7.36
C ASP A 40 -0.54 0.67 7.48
N ASN A 41 0.60 1.28 7.84
CA ASN A 41 1.84 0.58 8.13
C ASN A 41 2.00 0.17 9.61
N GLY A 42 1.01 0.47 10.46
CA GLY A 42 1.01 0.15 11.89
C GLY A 42 1.97 0.97 12.75
N ALA A 43 2.68 1.93 12.16
CA ALA A 43 3.64 2.78 12.85
C ALA A 43 3.02 4.13 13.26
N ASP A 44 3.71 4.87 14.13
CA ASP A 44 3.28 6.20 14.58
C ASP A 44 3.29 7.27 13.44
N TYR A 45 2.98 8.51 13.79
CA TYR A 45 2.91 9.62 12.83
C TYR A 45 4.28 10.07 12.31
N ASN A 46 5.40 9.61 12.87
CA ASN A 46 6.74 9.94 12.40
C ASN A 46 7.21 9.00 11.27
N ARG A 47 6.54 7.85 11.11
CA ARG A 47 6.82 6.89 10.04
C ARG A 47 5.67 6.85 9.03
N PRO A 48 5.76 7.57 7.90
CA PRO A 48 4.66 7.65 6.96
C PRO A 48 4.42 6.31 6.24
N ASN A 49 3.20 6.15 5.70
CA ASN A 49 2.91 5.09 4.75
C ASN A 49 3.76 5.32 3.49
N THR A 50 4.55 4.32 3.11
CA THR A 50 5.38 4.31 1.89
C THR A 50 5.12 3.03 1.13
N PHE A 51 5.44 3.04 -0.16
CA PHE A 51 5.21 1.92 -1.05
C PHE A 51 6.52 1.30 -1.52
N GLY A 52 6.89 0.17 -0.92
CA GLY A 52 7.78 -0.81 -1.54
C GLY A 52 6.97 -1.92 -2.22
N ALA A 53 7.66 -2.96 -2.66
CA ALA A 53 7.06 -4.04 -3.45
C ALA A 53 5.95 -4.76 -2.68
N ALA A 54 6.14 -5.05 -1.39
CA ALA A 54 5.14 -5.74 -0.58
C ALA A 54 3.90 -4.86 -0.33
N SER A 55 4.10 -3.56 -0.12
CA SER A 55 3.01 -2.60 0.04
C SER A 55 2.18 -2.44 -1.25
N LEU A 56 2.84 -2.39 -2.41
CA LEU A 56 2.14 -2.35 -3.70
C LEU A 56 1.36 -3.63 -3.97
N GLN A 57 1.93 -4.79 -3.63
CA GLN A 57 1.22 -6.06 -3.73
C GLN A 57 0.00 -6.10 -2.80
N SER A 58 0.12 -5.59 -1.57
CA SER A 58 -1.00 -5.44 -0.63
C SER A 58 -2.12 -4.58 -1.23
N LEU A 59 -1.77 -3.42 -1.78
CA LEU A 59 -2.73 -2.52 -2.43
C LEU A 59 -3.40 -3.14 -3.66
N SER A 60 -2.63 -3.79 -4.54
CA SER A 60 -3.16 -4.47 -5.72
C SER A 60 -4.19 -5.53 -5.31
N LYS A 61 -3.87 -6.35 -4.31
CA LYS A 61 -4.78 -7.38 -3.82
C LYS A 61 -6.08 -6.80 -3.27
N ALA A 62 -6.00 -5.72 -2.49
CA ALA A 62 -7.19 -5.07 -1.93
C ALA A 62 -8.07 -4.45 -3.02
N ILE A 63 -7.47 -3.86 -4.08
CA ILE A 63 -8.21 -3.34 -5.24
C ILE A 63 -8.88 -4.49 -6.00
N ASP A 64 -8.16 -5.59 -6.25
CA ASP A 64 -8.71 -6.77 -6.94
C ASP A 64 -9.90 -7.38 -6.16
N GLU A 65 -9.82 -7.41 -4.83
CA GLU A 65 -10.92 -7.87 -3.97
C GLU A 65 -12.10 -6.89 -3.97
N ALA A 66 -11.83 -5.58 -3.94
CA ALA A 66 -12.86 -4.55 -4.03
C ALA A 66 -13.59 -4.55 -5.39
N GLN A 67 -12.88 -4.82 -6.49
CA GLN A 67 -13.48 -4.93 -7.82
C GLN A 67 -14.37 -6.17 -8.01
N LYS A 68 -14.21 -7.20 -7.15
CA LYS A 68 -15.04 -8.41 -7.16
C LYS A 68 -16.29 -8.29 -6.29
N SER A 69 -16.45 -7.21 -5.53
CA SER A 69 -17.61 -7.00 -4.66
C SER A 69 -18.76 -6.28 -5.38
N ASP A 70 -19.92 -6.23 -4.73
CA ASP A 70 -21.09 -5.46 -5.20
C ASP A 70 -21.02 -3.97 -4.82
N ALA A 71 -19.87 -3.49 -4.35
CA ALA A 71 -19.70 -2.09 -3.97
C ALA A 71 -19.81 -1.19 -5.21
N VAL A 72 -20.53 -0.06 -5.06
CA VAL A 72 -20.76 0.88 -6.17
C VAL A 72 -19.61 1.88 -6.36
N ALA A 73 -18.65 1.87 -5.43
CA ALA A 73 -17.46 2.71 -5.46
C ALA A 73 -16.33 2.08 -4.64
N ILE A 74 -15.10 2.48 -4.97
CA ILE A 74 -13.89 2.18 -4.20
C ILE A 74 -13.32 3.50 -3.70
N ALA A 75 -13.11 3.60 -2.38
CA ALA A 75 -12.43 4.72 -1.76
C ALA A 75 -11.12 4.24 -1.12
N ILE A 76 -10.08 5.05 -1.22
CA ILE A 76 -8.79 4.77 -0.60
C ILE A 76 -8.45 5.93 0.34
N THR A 77 -8.11 5.60 1.57
CA THR A 77 -7.71 6.56 2.61
C THR A 77 -6.48 6.07 3.35
N GLY A 78 -5.89 6.91 4.18
CA GLY A 78 -4.73 6.58 5.00
C GLY A 78 -5.06 6.38 6.46
N LYS A 79 -4.01 6.11 7.23
CA LYS A 79 -4.01 6.23 8.68
C LYS A 79 -4.16 7.70 9.10
N PRO A 80 -4.47 8.00 10.36
CA PRO A 80 -4.55 9.38 10.83
C PRO A 80 -3.34 10.21 10.39
N PHE A 81 -3.60 11.41 9.87
CA PHE A 81 -2.61 12.39 9.37
C PHE A 81 -1.89 12.03 8.06
N ILE A 82 -1.81 10.75 7.67
CA ILE A 82 -0.93 10.30 6.60
C ILE A 82 -1.68 9.39 5.63
N PHE A 83 -1.91 9.89 4.41
CA PHE A 83 -2.35 9.07 3.28
C PHE A 83 -1.21 8.14 2.81
N ALA A 84 -0.22 8.71 2.13
CA ALA A 84 1.02 8.07 1.69
C ALA A 84 2.07 9.13 1.35
N ALA A 85 3.34 8.78 1.49
CA ALA A 85 4.50 9.62 1.14
C ALA A 85 5.20 9.21 -0.16
N GLY A 86 4.61 8.26 -0.92
CA GLY A 86 5.18 7.76 -2.17
C GLY A 86 6.04 6.52 -1.96
N ALA A 87 7.11 6.40 -2.76
CA ALA A 87 7.98 5.22 -2.77
C ALA A 87 8.70 5.02 -1.42
N ASP A 88 8.96 3.76 -1.07
CA ASP A 88 9.85 3.42 0.03
C ASP A 88 11.31 3.63 -0.39
N LEU A 89 11.95 4.66 0.18
CA LEU A 89 13.35 5.00 -0.10
C LEU A 89 14.33 4.42 0.93
N SER A 90 13.89 3.58 1.87
CA SER A 90 14.72 3.05 2.96
C SER A 90 15.93 2.25 2.48
N ALA A 91 15.80 1.57 1.34
CA ALA A 91 16.86 0.78 0.72
C ALA A 91 17.72 1.57 -0.30
N MET A 92 17.34 2.80 -0.65
CA MET A 92 18.00 3.57 -1.71
C MET A 92 19.47 3.89 -1.41
N GLY A 93 19.81 4.10 -0.13
CA GLY A 93 21.19 4.35 0.30
C GLY A 93 22.12 3.14 0.21
N PHE A 94 21.58 1.93 -0.02
CA PHE A 94 22.33 0.68 -0.14
C PHE A 94 22.56 0.26 -1.59
N LEU A 95 22.01 1.01 -2.55
CA LEU A 95 22.22 0.78 -3.97
C LEU A 95 23.65 1.21 -4.34
N THR A 96 24.45 0.25 -4.80
CA THR A 96 25.82 0.51 -5.29
C THR A 96 25.89 0.51 -6.81
N ASP A 97 24.87 -0.01 -7.49
CA ASP A 97 24.87 -0.20 -8.93
C ASP A 97 23.52 0.14 -9.58
N LYS A 98 23.56 0.68 -10.81
CA LYS A 98 22.35 1.10 -11.54
C LYS A 98 21.40 -0.06 -11.82
N SER A 99 21.96 -1.26 -12.05
CA SER A 99 21.17 -2.47 -12.30
C SER A 99 20.27 -2.84 -11.12
N GLN A 100 20.70 -2.56 -9.88
CA GLN A 100 19.90 -2.79 -8.67
C GLN A 100 18.72 -1.83 -8.59
N ALA A 101 18.90 -0.57 -9.00
CA ALA A 101 17.83 0.42 -9.02
C ALA A 101 16.74 0.08 -10.04
N ILE A 102 17.12 -0.47 -11.21
CA ILE A 102 16.17 -0.92 -12.24
C ILE A 102 15.34 -2.09 -11.73
N ALA A 103 15.97 -3.07 -11.07
CA ALA A 103 15.29 -4.24 -10.53
C ALA A 103 14.23 -3.94 -9.44
N ILE A 104 14.22 -2.74 -8.87
CA ILE A 104 13.20 -2.29 -7.89
C ILE A 104 11.94 -1.76 -8.61
N GLY A 105 12.08 -1.26 -9.84
CA GLY A 105 10.99 -0.63 -10.60
C GLY A 105 10.30 -1.54 -11.64
N ASP A 106 10.92 -2.68 -11.98
CA ASP A 106 10.40 -3.70 -12.92
C ASP A 106 9.51 -4.74 -12.21
#